data_AF-A0AA96E6S9-F1
#
_entry.id   AF-A0AA96E6S9-F1
#
_cell.length_a   1.000
_cell.length_b   1.000
_cell.length_c   1.000
_cell.angle_alpha   90.00
_cell.angle_beta   90.00
_cell.angle_gamma   90.00
#
_symmetry.space_group_name_H-M   'P 1'
#
loop_
_entity.id
_entity.type
_entity.pdbx_description
1 polymer ?
#
loop_
_entity_poly.entity_id
_entity_poly.type
_entity_poly.pdbx_seq_one_letter_code
_entity_poly.pdbx_strand_id
1 'polypeptide(L)'
;MIVRWETDHDYVLVHIHQDMFGDWIFSRAWGQIGTQFGGLKHQLADTREQAQMWLDDEATIQASRGFDKVLEADDHTPEAQDAMRQLSLLDAL
;
A
#
# COMPACT_ATOMS: atom_id res chain seq x y z
N MET A 1 1.93 -7.61 4.71
CA MET A 1 0.55 -7.11 4.89
C MET A 1 0.27 -6.04 3.85
N ILE A 2 -0.91 -6.03 3.27
CA ILE A 2 -1.34 -5.06 2.26
C ILE A 2 -2.67 -4.40 2.65
N VAL A 3 -2.76 -3.09 2.42
CA VAL A 3 -3.95 -2.29 2.68
C VAL A 3 -4.26 -1.45 1.46
N ARG A 4 -5.53 -1.40 1.06
CA ARG A 4 -6.00 -0.58 -0.05
C ARG A 4 -7.14 0.31 0.40
N TRP A 5 -7.04 1.56 0.00
CA TRP A 5 -8.07 2.57 0.10
C TRP A 5 -8.48 3.03 -1.29
N GLU A 6 -9.77 3.30 -1.47
CA GLU A 6 -10.33 3.75 -2.73
C GLU A 6 -11.35 4.88 -2.53
N THR A 7 -11.47 5.72 -3.54
CA THR A 7 -12.64 6.54 -3.82
C THR A 7 -13.20 6.14 -5.19
N ASP A 8 -14.23 6.83 -5.67
CA ASP A 8 -14.75 6.62 -7.03
C ASP A 8 -13.71 6.79 -8.14
N HIS A 9 -12.66 7.59 -7.89
CA HIS A 9 -11.68 7.98 -8.92
C HIS A 9 -10.25 7.63 -8.58
N ASP A 10 -9.90 7.52 -7.30
CA ASP A 10 -8.52 7.41 -6.85
C ASP A 10 -8.32 6.17 -5.98
N TYR A 11 -7.10 5.63 -5.99
CA TYR A 11 -6.70 4.55 -5.09
C TYR A 11 -5.39 4.90 -4.38
N VAL A 12 -5.26 4.36 -3.17
CA VAL A 12 -4.00 4.32 -2.41
C VAL A 12 -3.80 2.89 -1.93
N LEU A 13 -2.61 2.34 -2.16
CA LEU A 13 -2.26 0.99 -1.77
C LEU A 13 -0.95 1.04 -0.99
N VAL A 14 -0.96 0.45 0.20
CA VAL A 14 0.22 0.32 1.05
C VAL A 14 0.52 -1.15 1.24
N HIS A 15 1.78 -1.52 1.03
CA HIS A 15 2.29 -2.86 1.27
C HIS A 15 3.48 -2.80 2.21
N ILE A 16 3.38 -3.51 3.32
CA ILE A 16 4.43 -3.65 4.34
C ILE A 16 4.89 -5.09 4.32
N HIS A 17 6.15 -5.32 3.98
CA HIS A 17 6.75 -6.65 4.02
C HIS A 17 8.19 -6.59 4.53
N GLN A 18 8.72 -7.75 4.89
CA GLN A 18 10.12 -7.89 5.26
C GLN A 18 10.92 -8.36 4.05
N ASP A 19 12.04 -7.69 3.76
CA ASP A 19 12.98 -8.10 2.71
C ASP A 19 13.83 -9.31 3.16
N MET A 20 14.57 -9.90 2.23
CA MET A 20 15.48 -11.03 2.42
C MET A 20 16.59 -10.75 3.45
N PHE A 21 16.92 -9.47 3.70
CA PHE A 21 17.90 -9.05 4.70
C PHE A 21 17.30 -8.75 6.08
N GLY A 22 15.98 -8.85 6.22
CA GLY A 22 15.27 -8.64 7.48
C GLY A 22 14.78 -7.19 7.69
N ASP A 23 15.07 -6.27 6.77
CA ASP A 23 14.57 -4.90 6.79
C ASP A 23 13.07 -4.86 6.45
N TRP A 24 12.35 -3.91 7.03
CA TRP A 24 10.93 -3.71 6.71
C TRP A 24 10.78 -2.69 5.59
N ILE A 25 10.11 -3.08 4.52
CA ILE A 25 9.83 -2.20 3.39
C ILE A 25 8.37 -1.74 3.48
N PHE A 26 8.20 -0.42 3.55
CA PHE A 26 6.92 0.26 3.40
C PHE A 26 6.80 0.78 1.97
N SER A 27 5.98 0.12 1.17
CA SER A 27 5.70 0.49 -0.21
C SER A 27 4.34 1.17 -0.30
N ARG A 28 4.29 2.38 -0.84
CA ARG A 28 3.06 3.13 -1.05
C ARG A 28 2.88 3.43 -2.53
N ALA A 29 1.81 2.92 -3.11
CA ALA A 29 1.32 3.31 -4.42
C ALA A 29 0.08 4.20 -4.29
N TRP A 30 -0.09 5.11 -5.25
CA TRP A 30 -1.30 5.90 -5.40
C TRP A 30 -1.53 6.20 -6.87
N GLY A 31 -2.78 6.48 -7.25
CA GLY A 31 -3.09 6.87 -8.61
C GLY A 31 -4.58 7.01 -8.86
N GLN A 32 -4.92 7.36 -10.10
CA GLN A 32 -6.29 7.47 -10.56
C GLN A 32 -6.72 6.16 -11.23
N ILE A 33 -7.86 5.62 -10.79
CA ILE A 33 -8.45 4.37 -11.27
C ILE A 33 -8.69 4.49 -12.79
N GLY A 34 -8.26 3.48 -13.54
CA GLY A 34 -8.42 3.42 -14.99
C GLY A 34 -7.42 4.26 -15.79
N THR A 35 -6.41 4.85 -15.13
CA THR A 35 -5.35 5.62 -15.80
C THR A 35 -3.96 5.09 -15.45
N GLN A 36 -2.94 5.56 -16.16
CA GLN A 36 -1.53 5.36 -15.80
C GLN A 36 -1.01 6.44 -14.84
N PHE A 37 -1.84 7.41 -14.43
CA PHE A 37 -1.43 8.46 -13.52
C PHE A 37 -1.36 7.91 -12.10
N GLY A 38 -0.17 8.00 -11.53
CA GLY A 38 0.10 7.52 -10.20
C GLY A 38 1.57 7.67 -9.84
N GLY A 39 1.92 7.13 -8.68
CA GLY A 39 3.29 7.06 -8.21
C GLY A 39 3.47 5.91 -7.24
N LEU A 40 4.72 5.52 -7.09
CA LEU A 40 5.16 4.50 -6.14
C LEU A 40 6.30 5.08 -5.32
N LYS A 41 6.26 4.83 -4.01
CA LYS A 41 7.33 5.20 -3.09
C LYS A 41 7.63 4.06 -2.15
N HIS A 42 8.89 3.66 -2.10
CA HIS A 42 9.40 2.73 -1.09
C HIS A 42 10.12 3.49 0.02
N GLN A 43 9.93 3.06 1.25
CA GLN A 43 10.61 3.57 2.43
C GLN A 43 11.05 2.37 3.28
N LEU A 44 12.28 2.43 3.79
CA LEU A 44 12.79 1.43 4.72
C LEU A 44 12.40 1.84 6.13
N ALA A 45 11.83 0.89 6.87
CA ALA A 45 11.56 0.97 8.29
C ALA A 45 12.53 0.05 9.04
N ASP A 46 13.08 0.55 10.14
CA ASP A 46 14.00 -0.17 11.00
C ASP A 46 13.28 -1.31 11.75
N THR A 47 11.98 -1.14 12.03
CA THR A 47 11.15 -2.16 12.69
C THR A 47 9.74 -2.25 12.10
N ARG A 48 9.07 -3.38 12.37
CA ARG A 48 7.67 -3.59 11.99
C ARG A 48 6.76 -2.53 12.61
N GLU A 49 7.01 -2.19 13.87
CA GLU A 49 6.22 -1.21 14.62
C GLU A 49 6.31 0.19 13.99
N GLN A 50 7.49 0.56 13.48
CA GLN A 50 7.67 1.82 12.76
C GLN A 50 6.87 1.82 11.44
N ALA A 51 6.92 0.73 10.67
CA ALA A 51 6.11 0.60 9.46
C ALA A 51 4.60 0.66 9.77
N GLN A 52 4.18 0.05 10.88
CA GLN A 52 2.80 0.08 11.34
C GLN A 52 2.36 1.50 11.74
N MET A 53 3.22 2.25 12.44
CA MET A 53 2.94 3.64 12.79
C MET A 53 2.69 4.50 11.53
N TRP A 54 3.50 4.32 10.49
CA TRP A 54 3.28 5.01 9.21
C TRP A 54 1.98 4.59 8.52
N LEU A 55 1.58 3.32 8.66
CA LEU A 55 0.30 2.85 8.14
C LEU A 55 -0.88 3.51 8.84
N ASP A 56 -0.82 3.66 10.16
CA ASP A 56 -1.87 4.28 10.95
C ASP A 56 -1.99 5.78 10.64
N ASP A 57 -0.87 6.45 10.40
CA ASP A 57 -0.82 7.83 9.90
C ASP A 57 -1.47 7.94 8.51
N GLU A 58 -1.11 7.05 7.57
CA GLU A 58 -1.73 7.00 6.24
C GLU A 58 -3.23 6.73 6.34
N ALA A 59 -3.66 5.78 7.18
CA ALA A 59 -5.07 5.47 7.38
C ALA A 59 -5.86 6.70 7.85
N THR A 60 -5.29 7.46 8.79
CA THR A 60 -5.88 8.71 9.29
C THR A 60 -5.96 9.77 8.20
N ILE A 61 -4.90 9.93 7.40
CA ILE A 61 -4.86 10.86 6.27
C ILE A 61 -5.89 10.47 5.22
N GLN A 62 -5.98 9.20 4.82
CA GLN A 62 -6.90 8.73 3.80
C GLN A 62 -8.37 8.87 4.26
N ALA A 63 -8.67 8.52 5.51
CA ALA A 63 -10.00 8.73 6.09
C ALA A 63 -10.39 10.22 6.09
N SER A 64 -9.46 11.11 6.43
CA SER A 64 -9.71 12.57 6.40
C SER A 64 -9.99 13.12 5.00
N ARG A 65 -9.53 12.41 3.96
CA ARG A 65 -9.72 12.75 2.54
C ARG A 65 -10.93 12.07 1.91
N GLY A 66 -11.70 11.29 2.69
CA GLY A 66 -12.89 10.61 2.22
C GLY A 66 -12.62 9.32 1.45
N PHE A 67 -11.43 8.71 1.61
CA PHE A 67 -11.15 7.39 1.09
C PHE A 67 -11.72 6.31 2.00
N ASP A 68 -12.30 5.28 1.41
CA ASP A 68 -12.78 4.11 2.11
C ASP A 68 -11.74 2.99 2.09
N LYS A 69 -11.53 2.33 3.23
CA LYS A 69 -10.67 1.15 3.30
C LYS A 69 -11.43 -0.03 2.72
N VAL A 70 -10.95 -0.57 1.61
CA VAL A 70 -11.61 -1.66 0.86
C VAL A 70 -10.89 -3.00 0.98
N LEU A 71 -9.60 -2.98 1.35
CA LEU A 71 -8.81 -4.19 1.57
C LEU A 71 -7.86 -3.97 2.75
N GLU A 72 -7.77 -4.97 3.61
CA GLU A 72 -6.72 -5.12 4.61
C GLU A 72 -6.48 -6.62 4.78
N ALA A 73 -5.30 -7.08 4.38
CA ALA A 73 -5.02 -8.51 4.34
C ALA A 73 -3.54 -8.82 4.55
N ASP A 74 -3.27 -10.01 5.09
CA ASP A 74 -1.92 -10.55 5.18
C ASP A 74 -1.45 -11.09 3.82
N ASP A 75 -0.14 -11.07 3.58
CA ASP A 75 0.48 -11.40 2.28
C ASP A 75 0.15 -12.81 1.75
N HIS A 76 -0.27 -13.70 2.65
CA HIS A 76 -0.57 -15.10 2.34
C HIS A 76 -2.00 -15.31 1.83
N THR A 77 -2.81 -14.26 1.76
CA THR A 77 -4.20 -14.35 1.28
C THR A 77 -4.26 -14.16 -0.25
N PRO A 78 -5.19 -14.83 -0.95
CA PRO A 78 -5.38 -14.64 -2.39
C PRO A 78 -5.64 -13.17 -2.77
N GLU A 79 -6.41 -12.45 -1.96
CA GLU A 79 -6.74 -11.04 -2.17
C GLU A 79 -5.48 -10.16 -2.07
N ALA A 80 -4.57 -10.49 -1.13
CA ALA A 80 -3.30 -9.80 -1.04
C ALA A 80 -2.40 -10.06 -2.24
N GLN A 81 -2.37 -11.30 -2.75
CA GLN A 81 -1.59 -11.64 -3.94
C GLN A 81 -2.06 -10.89 -5.19
N ASP A 82 -3.38 -10.72 -5.35
CA ASP A 82 -3.93 -9.95 -6.46
C ASP A 82 -3.60 -8.45 -6.35
N ALA A 83 -3.70 -7.90 -5.13
CA ALA A 83 -3.30 -6.51 -4.87
C ALA A 83 -1.78 -6.28 -5.05
N MET A 84 -0.94 -7.23 -4.66
CA MET A 84 0.51 -7.20 -4.92
C MET A 84 0.82 -7.29 -6.41
N ARG A 85 0.06 -8.08 -7.18
CA ARG A 85 0.22 -8.13 -8.64
C ARG A 85 -0.05 -6.75 -9.26
N GLN A 86 -1.10 -6.07 -8.81
CA GLN A 86 -1.39 -4.70 -9.27
C GLN A 86 -0.27 -3.72 -8.91
N LEU A 87 0.27 -3.81 -7.68
CA LEU A 87 1.43 -3.01 -7.26
C LEU A 87 2.65 -3.26 -8.16
N SER A 88 2.96 -4.52 -8.47
CA SER A 88 4.12 -4.88 -9.30
C SER A 88 4.05 -4.34 -10.74
N LEU A 89 2.84 -4.13 -11.27
CA LEU A 89 2.64 -3.52 -12.58
C LEU A 89 2.95 -2.02 -12.60
N LEU A 90 2.89 -1.36 -11.43
CA LEU A 90 3.20 0.06 -11.29
C LEU A 90 4.69 0.33 -11.10
N ASP A 91 5.45 -0.62 -10.56
CA ASP A 91 6.90 -0.53 -10.36
C ASP A 91 7.70 -0.73 -11.67
N ALA A 92 7.07 -1.33 -12.68
CA ALA A 92 7.68 -1.61 -13.98
C ALA A 92 7.57 -0.44 -15.01
N LEU A 93 6.99 0.69 -14.62
CA LEU A 93 6.75 1.88 -15.46
C LEU A 93 7.75 3.01 -15.15
#